data_AF-A0A9W6TG22-F1
#
_entry.id   AF-A0A9W6TG22-F1
#
_cell.length_a   1.000
_cell.length_b   1.000
_cell.length_c   1.000
_cell.angle_alpha   90.00
_cell.angle_beta   90.00
_cell.angle_gamma   90.00
#
_symmetry.space_group_name_H-M   'P 1'
#
loop_
_entity.id
_entity.type
_entity.pdbx_description
1 polymer ?
#
loop_
_entity_poly.entity_id
_entity_poly.type
_entity_poly.pdbx_seq_one_letter_code
_entity_poly.pdbx_strand_id
1 'polypeptide(L)'
;MTQQQWDEVYQVHLEGTMKTTKASWDVMREQEFGRIVNIASASGLYGNFGQANYSAAKLGIAGLTFTLCKEGAKRNIMANVVAPLAKSQMTVGLLEKELNDKLTPESVAAFVA
;
A
#
# COMPACT_ATOMS: atom_id res chain seq x y z
N MET A 1 -8.59 -0.89 -20.78
CA MET A 1 -7.29 -0.62 -20.16
C MET A 1 -6.26 -0.49 -21.26
N THR A 2 -5.69 0.69 -21.45
CA THR A 2 -4.57 0.91 -22.39
C THR A 2 -3.24 0.64 -21.69
N GLN A 3 -2.15 0.53 -22.47
CA GLN A 3 -0.80 0.38 -21.90
C GLN A 3 -0.44 1.55 -21.00
N GLN A 4 -0.72 2.78 -21.42
CA GLN A 4 -0.47 3.97 -20.61
C GLN A 4 -1.19 3.93 -19.26
N GLN A 5 -2.47 3.54 -19.23
CA GLN A 5 -3.23 3.39 -17.98
C GLN A 5 -2.65 2.30 -17.06
N TRP A 6 -2.03 1.27 -17.63
CA TRP A 6 -1.31 0.27 -16.85
C TRP A 6 -0.04 0.87 -16.25
N ASP A 7 0.77 1.51 -17.08
CA ASP A 7 2.07 2.07 -16.70
C ASP A 7 1.93 3.15 -15.62
N GLU A 8 0.96 4.06 -15.75
CA GLU A 8 0.70 5.11 -14.75
C GLU A 8 0.39 4.51 -13.36
N VAL A 9 -0.47 3.49 -13.30
CA VAL A 9 -0.83 2.81 -12.04
C VAL A 9 0.36 2.05 -11.48
N TYR A 10 1.11 1.34 -12.32
CA TYR A 10 2.30 0.59 -11.90
C TYR A 10 3.39 1.52 -11.35
N GLN A 11 3.72 2.58 -12.08
CA GLN A 11 4.78 3.54 -11.74
C GLN A 11 4.49 4.25 -10.42
N VAL A 12 3.25 4.72 -10.22
CA VAL A 12 2.88 5.42 -8.99
C VAL A 12 2.83 4.47 -7.80
N HIS A 13 2.17 3.31 -7.93
CA HIS A 13 1.91 2.46 -6.78
C HIS A 13 3.08 1.53 -6.46
N LEU A 14 3.42 0.62 -7.37
CA LEU A 14 4.38 -0.44 -7.05
C LEU A 14 5.82 0.07 -7.19
N GLU A 15 6.14 0.70 -8.32
CA GLU A 15 7.48 1.21 -8.56
C GLU A 15 7.83 2.35 -7.59
N GLY A 16 6.90 3.29 -7.35
CA GLY A 16 7.05 4.37 -6.38
C GLY A 16 7.30 3.87 -4.94
N THR A 17 6.56 2.84 -4.50
CA THR A 17 6.78 2.21 -3.19
C THR A 17 8.18 1.60 -3.08
N MET A 18 8.61 0.88 -4.12
CA MET A 18 9.94 0.28 -4.18
C MET A 18 11.04 1.35 -4.15
N LYS A 19 10.93 2.40 -4.98
CA LYS A 19 11.92 3.49 -5.04
C LYS A 19 12.05 4.22 -3.70
N THR A 20 10.92 4.55 -3.07
CA THR A 20 10.89 5.23 -1.76
C THR A 20 11.49 4.35 -0.66
N THR A 21 11.16 3.05 -0.67
CA THR A 21 11.76 2.10 0.27
C THR A 21 13.27 2.01 0.06
N LYS A 22 13.72 1.84 -1.19
CA LYS A 22 15.15 1.70 -1.50
C LYS A 22 15.96 2.93 -1.08
N ALA A 23 15.40 4.13 -1.26
CA ALA A 23 16.05 5.38 -0.85
C ALA A 23 16.29 5.48 0.66
N SER A 24 15.43 4.87 1.49
CA SER A 24 15.56 4.87 2.95
C SER A 24 16.20 3.59 3.52
N TRP A 25 16.29 2.52 2.73
CA TRP A 25 16.67 1.18 3.19
C TRP A 25 18.07 1.13 3.78
N ASP A 26 19.06 1.71 3.10
CA ASP A 26 20.45 1.64 3.57
C ASP A 26 20.64 2.47 4.85
N VAL A 27 19.95 3.61 4.97
CA VAL A 27 19.90 4.40 6.22
C VAL A 27 19.30 3.59 7.37
N MET A 28 18.16 2.93 7.15
CA MET A 28 17.53 2.07 8.16
C MET A 28 18.42 0.90 8.59
N ARG A 29 19.20 0.35 7.65
CA ARG A 29 20.15 -0.75 7.91
C ARG A 29 21.34 -0.30 8.73
N GLU A 30 21.89 0.88 8.44
CA GLU A 30 23.04 1.45 9.15
C GLU A 30 22.69 1.82 10.60
N GLN A 31 21.51 2.39 10.84
CA GLN A 31 21.05 2.76 12.18
C GLN A 31 20.42 1.59 12.97
N GLU A 32 20.36 0.39 12.37
CA GLU A 32 19.71 -0.81 12.93
C GLU A 32 18.29 -0.56 13.48
N PHE A 33 17.52 0.26 12.76
CA PHE A 33 16.13 0.54 13.09
C PHE A 33 15.36 1.04 11.86
N GLY A 34 14.16 0.50 11.64
CA GLY A 34 13.26 1.00 10.60
C GLY A 34 11.83 0.52 10.75
N ARG A 35 10.86 1.34 10.35
CA ARG A 35 9.44 0.99 10.31
C ARG A 35 8.88 1.40 8.96
N ILE A 36 8.34 0.45 8.22
CA ILE A 36 7.74 0.66 6.90
C ILE A 36 6.29 0.22 6.97
N VAL A 37 5.38 1.09 6.53
CA VAL A 37 3.97 0.75 6.32
C VAL A 37 3.62 0.99 4.86
N ASN A 38 3.28 -0.09 4.17
CA ASN A 38 2.91 -0.07 2.77
C ASN A 38 1.39 -0.22 2.60
N ILE A 39 0.85 0.36 1.52
CA ILE A 39 -0.61 0.46 1.32
C ILE A 39 -1.06 -0.44 0.15
N ALA A 40 -1.67 -1.57 0.48
CA ALA A 40 -2.42 -2.42 -0.42
C ALA A 40 -3.90 -1.96 -0.53
N SER A 41 -4.80 -2.84 -0.96
CA SER A 41 -6.25 -2.60 -0.98
C SER A 41 -7.01 -3.91 -1.05
N ALA A 42 -8.32 -3.88 -0.74
CA ALA A 42 -9.21 -5.01 -0.96
C ALA A 42 -9.22 -5.47 -2.43
N SER A 43 -9.15 -4.55 -3.39
CA SER A 43 -9.03 -4.90 -4.81
C SER A 43 -7.76 -5.70 -5.10
N GLY A 44 -6.64 -5.38 -4.44
CA GLY A 44 -5.43 -6.19 -4.54
C GLY A 44 -5.60 -7.61 -3.97
N LEU A 45 -6.25 -7.72 -2.80
CA LEU A 45 -6.40 -9.00 -2.09
C LEU A 45 -7.41 -9.94 -2.75
N TYR A 46 -8.52 -9.41 -3.28
CA TYR A 46 -9.67 -10.20 -3.72
C TYR A 46 -10.00 -10.02 -5.20
N GLY A 47 -9.34 -9.08 -5.88
CA GLY A 47 -9.74 -8.62 -7.20
C GLY A 47 -10.94 -7.67 -7.14
N ASN A 48 -11.05 -6.80 -8.14
CA ASN A 48 -12.25 -6.00 -8.36
C ASN A 48 -12.45 -5.76 -9.85
N PHE A 49 -13.71 -5.81 -10.31
CA PHE A 49 -14.04 -5.64 -11.72
C PHE A 49 -13.56 -4.27 -12.22
N GLY A 50 -12.95 -4.25 -13.41
CA GLY A 50 -12.41 -3.02 -14.01
C GLY A 50 -11.10 -2.50 -13.40
N GLN A 51 -10.52 -3.18 -12.39
CA GLN A 51 -9.33 -2.71 -11.67
C GLN A 51 -8.12 -3.65 -11.79
N ALA A 52 -7.91 -4.25 -12.96
CA ALA A 52 -6.85 -5.27 -13.12
C ALA A 52 -5.43 -4.71 -12.85
N ASN A 53 -5.08 -3.55 -13.41
CA ASN A 53 -3.81 -2.85 -13.14
C ASN A 53 -3.66 -2.48 -11.66
N TYR A 54 -4.71 -1.90 -11.05
CA TYR A 54 -4.68 -1.47 -9.65
C TYR A 54 -4.55 -2.66 -8.70
N SER A 55 -5.29 -3.74 -8.95
CA SER A 55 -5.24 -4.96 -8.16
C SER A 55 -3.85 -5.60 -8.24
N ALA A 56 -3.27 -5.69 -9.44
CA ALA A 56 -1.91 -6.20 -9.65
C ALA A 56 -0.88 -5.38 -8.87
N ALA A 57 -0.92 -4.04 -8.97
CA ALA A 57 0.00 -3.17 -8.25
C ALA A 57 -0.15 -3.32 -6.73
N LYS A 58 -1.38 -3.34 -6.21
CA LYS A 58 -1.65 -3.40 -4.77
C LYS A 58 -1.28 -4.73 -4.13
N LEU A 59 -1.46 -5.85 -4.84
CA LEU A 59 -0.98 -7.15 -4.35
C LEU A 59 0.55 -7.28 -4.49
N GLY A 60 1.14 -6.68 -5.54
CA GLY A 60 2.59 -6.58 -5.69
C GLY A 60 3.26 -5.86 -4.51
N ILE A 61 2.62 -4.81 -3.98
CA ILE A 61 3.08 -4.10 -2.78
C ILE A 61 3.08 -5.03 -1.55
N ALA A 62 2.07 -5.90 -1.39
CA ALA A 62 2.06 -6.87 -0.30
C ALA A 62 3.22 -7.88 -0.43
N GLY A 63 3.44 -8.40 -1.64
CA GLY A 63 4.58 -9.29 -1.93
C GLY A 63 5.93 -8.63 -1.63
N LEU A 64 6.14 -7.38 -2.06
CA LEU A 64 7.33 -6.59 -1.73
C LEU A 64 7.51 -6.47 -0.21
N THR A 65 6.43 -6.16 0.51
CA THR A 65 6.45 -5.97 1.96
C THR A 65 6.84 -7.25 2.71
N PHE A 66 6.32 -8.40 2.28
CA PHE A 66 6.66 -9.69 2.89
C PHE A 66 8.15 -10.02 2.76
N THR A 67 8.76 -9.67 1.64
CA THR A 67 10.21 -9.84 1.44
C THR A 67 11.01 -8.88 2.31
N LEU A 68 10.65 -7.58 2.33
CA LEU A 68 11.32 -6.57 3.15
C LEU A 68 11.29 -6.91 4.65
N CYS A 69 10.17 -7.45 5.15
CA CYS A 69 10.07 -7.91 6.53
C CYS A 69 11.12 -8.97 6.86
N LYS A 70 11.37 -9.93 5.95
CA LYS A 70 12.39 -10.97 6.12
C LYS A 70 13.81 -10.43 6.01
N GLU A 71 14.07 -9.57 5.02
CA GLU A 71 15.39 -8.97 4.80
C GLU A 71 15.79 -8.02 5.94
N GLY A 72 14.82 -7.30 6.50
CA GLY A 72 15.01 -6.32 7.55
C GLY A 72 15.12 -6.89 8.97
N ALA A 73 14.68 -8.14 9.19
CA ALA A 73 14.52 -8.73 10.53
C ALA A 73 15.80 -8.67 11.39
N LYS A 74 16.97 -8.95 10.80
CA LYS A 74 18.26 -8.92 11.52
C LYS A 74 18.73 -7.51 11.91
N ARG A 75 18.14 -6.47 11.32
CA ARG A 75 18.49 -5.05 11.52
C ARG A 75 17.39 -4.27 12.21
N ASN A 76 16.44 -4.96 12.88
CA ASN A 76 15.29 -4.34 13.55
C ASN A 76 14.50 -3.39 12.61
N ILE A 77 14.41 -3.77 11.33
CA ILE A 77 13.55 -3.12 10.35
C ILE A 77 12.29 -3.97 10.22
N MET A 78 11.14 -3.38 10.56
CA MET A 78 9.83 -4.02 10.42
C MET A 78 9.08 -3.41 9.24
N ALA A 79 8.50 -4.25 8.41
CA ALA A 79 7.66 -3.83 7.30
C ALA A 79 6.28 -4.48 7.41
N ASN A 80 5.24 -3.67 7.42
CA ASN A 80 3.85 -4.10 7.47
C ASN A 80 3.08 -3.56 6.26
N VAL A 81 2.01 -4.24 5.89
CA VAL A 81 1.12 -3.83 4.81
C VAL A 81 -0.31 -3.73 5.32
N VAL A 82 -1.01 -2.67 4.91
CA VAL A 82 -2.41 -2.44 5.27
C VAL A 82 -3.27 -2.33 4.01
N ALA A 83 -4.49 -2.82 4.08
CA ALA A 83 -5.49 -2.68 3.02
C ALA A 83 -6.67 -1.84 3.54
N PRO A 84 -6.53 -0.51 3.57
CA PRO A 84 -7.53 0.35 4.18
C PRO A 84 -8.76 0.53 3.27
N LEU A 85 -9.91 0.74 3.91
CA LEU A 85 -11.09 1.32 3.31
C LEU A 85 -11.42 2.60 4.08
N ALA A 86 -11.36 3.74 3.39
CA ALA A 86 -11.65 5.04 3.98
C ALA A 86 -12.38 5.94 2.97
N LYS A 87 -13.19 6.85 3.49
CA LYS A 87 -13.82 7.93 2.77
C LYS A 87 -12.76 8.85 2.20
N SER A 88 -12.73 8.95 0.88
CA SER A 88 -11.81 9.80 0.12
C SER A 88 -12.45 10.13 -1.23
N GLN A 89 -11.80 10.99 -2.02
CA GLN A 89 -12.21 11.24 -3.39
C GLN A 89 -12.27 9.94 -4.25
N MET A 90 -11.47 8.93 -3.92
CA MET A 90 -11.47 7.65 -4.63
C MET A 90 -12.67 6.75 -4.31
N THR A 91 -13.38 7.00 -3.19
CA THR A 91 -14.51 6.17 -2.73
C THR A 91 -15.86 6.85 -2.84
N VAL A 92 -15.91 8.07 -3.37
CA VAL A 92 -17.16 8.82 -3.61
C VAL A 92 -18.04 8.03 -4.59
N GLY A 93 -19.29 7.78 -4.17
CA GLY A 93 -20.28 7.06 -4.99
C GLY A 93 -20.12 5.53 -5.01
N LEU A 94 -19.09 4.98 -4.36
CA LEU A 94 -18.91 3.51 -4.26
C LEU A 94 -19.57 2.89 -3.03
N LEU A 95 -19.82 3.68 -1.99
CA LEU A 95 -20.34 3.23 -0.71
C LEU A 95 -21.64 3.95 -0.36
N GLU A 96 -22.53 3.26 0.36
CA GLU A 96 -23.71 3.88 0.96
C GLU A 96 -23.28 4.99 1.94
N LYS A 97 -24.06 6.08 1.97
CA LYS A 97 -23.70 7.30 2.72
C LYS A 97 -23.39 7.02 4.19
N GLU A 98 -24.21 6.20 4.85
CA GLU A 98 -24.05 5.89 6.28
C GLU A 98 -22.75 5.11 6.57
N LEU A 99 -22.39 4.17 5.69
CA LEU A 99 -21.13 3.44 5.81
C LEU A 99 -19.94 4.37 5.53
N ASN A 100 -20.05 5.22 4.51
CA ASN A 100 -19.01 6.16 4.14
C ASN A 100 -18.69 7.16 5.27
N ASP A 101 -19.71 7.66 5.97
CA ASP A 101 -19.54 8.62 7.07
C ASP A 101 -18.83 8.01 8.30
N LYS A 102 -18.84 6.68 8.45
CA LYS A 102 -18.11 5.96 9.51
C LYS A 102 -16.66 5.61 9.13
N LEU A 103 -16.34 5.59 7.84
CA LEU A 103 -15.02 5.18 7.33
C LEU A 103 -14.07 6.37 7.25
N THR A 104 -13.77 6.99 8.38
CA THR A 104 -12.91 8.17 8.45
C THR A 104 -11.43 7.82 8.25
N PRO A 105 -10.59 8.67 7.62
CA PRO A 105 -9.14 8.46 7.59
C PRO A 105 -8.51 8.29 8.98
N GLU A 106 -9.04 8.98 9.99
CA GLU A 106 -8.58 8.94 11.38
C GLU A 106 -8.69 7.53 11.98
N SER A 107 -9.73 6.77 11.62
CA SER A 107 -9.88 5.38 12.09
C SER A 107 -8.85 4.43 11.50
N VAL A 108 -8.26 4.78 10.34
CA VAL A 108 -7.14 4.03 9.75
C VAL A 108 -5.81 4.50 10.35
N ALA A 109 -5.65 5.81 10.60
CA ALA A 109 -4.42 6.39 11.11
C ALA A 109 -3.99 5.77 12.45
N ALA A 110 -4.93 5.47 13.34
CA ALA A 110 -4.65 4.81 14.62
C ALA A 110 -3.97 3.43 14.47
N PHE A 111 -4.12 2.76 13.33
CA PHE A 111 -3.48 1.48 13.04
C PHE A 111 -2.07 1.64 12.43
N VAL A 112 -1.77 2.81 11.86
CA VAL A 112 -0.49 3.11 11.20
C VAL A 112 0.51 3.80 12.15
N ALA A 113 0.00 4.46 13.21
CA ALA A 113 0.77 5.20 14.20
C ALA A 113 1.64 4.33 15.12
#